data_AF-A0AAN0IZP7-F1
#
_entry.id   AF-A0AAN0IZP7-F1
#
_cell.length_a   1.000
_cell.length_b   1.000
_cell.length_c   1.000
_cell.angle_alpha   90.00
_cell.angle_beta   90.00
_cell.angle_gamma   90.00
#
_symmetry.space_group_name_H-M   'P 1'
#
loop_
_entity.id
_entity.type
_entity.pdbx_description
1 polymer ?
#
loop_
_entity_poly.entity_id
_entity_poly.type
_entity_poly.pdbx_seq_one_letter_code
_entity_poly.pdbx_strand_id
1 'polypeptide(L)'
;MLQSDDVIENEEDIQVERDSETGEDDDIAENDFDLGITDEEPFQGHNIQETVEEHEISDDPAVFRIVEDLSYEVCELQAHNEFLLRDVADLKTENESLKRQLDSCSQYMGAIQNAYYACSTQHAASLLVSLSTAKTTKFGAELILDNDEKTQFYTGLTSYSLFETLFKLLKPFMEKRISKKRPPLWSIKDEFFITLSKLRLGLLYKDITCRSNISESNVSKIFHKWLDIMYRELQQLIVWPDREKLYETLPIQFKKHYFNVISIIDCFEIFIEKLLSLESRSCTYSQYKKHNTLKVLISIAPTGSITFISNVWGGRVSDKVITQKSGFLDKISYGDVVMAD
;
A
#
# COMPACT_ATOMS: atom_id res chain seq x y z
N MET A 1 42.75 -7.88 -12.87
CA MET A 1 43.45 -8.53 -13.99
C MET A 1 42.54 -9.66 -14.45
N LEU A 2 42.02 -9.53 -15.69
CA LEU A 2 41.07 -10.38 -16.42
C LEU A 2 39.62 -10.34 -15.88
N GLN A 3 38.66 -9.55 -16.42
CA GLN A 3 38.15 -9.27 -17.80
C GLN A 3 37.40 -10.42 -18.47
N SER A 4 36.12 -10.15 -18.76
CA SER A 4 35.37 -10.36 -20.02
C SER A 4 33.88 -10.11 -19.71
N ASP A 5 33.33 -8.91 -19.94
CA ASP A 5 32.79 -8.35 -21.21
C ASP A 5 31.44 -9.02 -21.55
N ASP A 6 30.32 -8.36 -21.25
CA ASP A 6 29.57 -7.40 -22.11
C ASP A 6 28.59 -8.11 -23.05
N VAL A 7 27.30 -8.05 -22.70
CA VAL A 7 26.20 -7.91 -23.65
C VAL A 7 25.22 -6.89 -23.07
N ILE A 8 25.24 -5.72 -23.69
CA ILE A 8 24.31 -4.61 -23.57
C ILE A 8 23.17 -4.91 -24.55
N GLU A 9 21.93 -4.98 -24.07
CA GLU A 9 20.73 -4.75 -24.87
C GLU A 9 19.70 -3.97 -24.03
N ASN A 10 19.67 -2.66 -24.32
CA ASN A 10 18.53 -1.74 -24.48
C ASN A 10 17.32 -1.92 -23.53
N GLU A 11 17.07 -0.97 -22.62
CA GLU A 11 16.30 0.26 -22.88
C GLU A 11 14.97 -0.01 -23.59
N GLU A 12 13.93 -0.32 -22.81
CA GLU A 12 12.56 0.11 -23.11
C GLU A 12 12.03 0.89 -21.91
N ASP A 13 12.20 2.21 -22.03
CA ASP A 13 11.45 3.22 -21.33
C ASP A 13 9.94 3.03 -21.60
N ILE A 14 9.15 2.65 -20.60
CA ILE A 14 7.71 2.92 -20.63
C ILE A 14 7.53 4.34 -20.10
N GLN A 15 7.85 5.32 -20.96
CA GLN A 15 7.25 6.63 -20.88
C GLN A 15 5.76 6.48 -21.19
N VAL A 16 4.91 6.81 -20.23
CA VAL A 16 3.51 7.11 -20.51
C VAL A 16 3.52 8.44 -21.23
N GLU A 17 3.65 8.40 -22.56
CA GLU A 17 3.37 9.54 -23.42
C GLU A 17 1.93 9.99 -23.16
N ARG A 18 1.83 11.23 -22.71
CA ARG A 18 0.62 12.02 -22.80
C ARG A 18 0.56 12.49 -24.24
N ASP A 19 -0.18 11.77 -25.07
CA ASP A 19 -0.65 12.35 -26.32
C ASP A 19 -1.81 13.29 -26.01
N SER A 20 -1.41 14.55 -25.83
CA SER A 20 -2.19 15.69 -26.26
C SER A 20 -2.20 15.72 -27.78
N GLU A 21 -3.24 15.16 -28.39
CA GLU A 21 -3.75 15.60 -29.69
C GLU A 21 -4.98 16.46 -29.34
N THR A 22 -4.93 17.80 -29.30
CA THR A 22 -4.96 18.69 -30.47
C THR A 22 -5.55 17.99 -31.69
N GLY A 23 -6.86 17.72 -31.64
CA GLY A 23 -7.67 17.59 -32.85
C GLY A 23 -7.65 18.95 -33.55
N GLU A 24 -6.71 19.11 -34.46
CA GLU A 24 -6.79 20.08 -35.54
C GLU A 24 -8.06 19.79 -36.35
N ASP A 25 -8.71 20.89 -36.69
CA ASP A 25 -9.82 20.97 -37.63
C ASP A 25 -9.42 20.32 -38.96
N ASP A 26 -9.91 19.11 -39.21
CA ASP A 26 -10.06 18.61 -40.57
C ASP A 26 -11.54 18.70 -40.94
N ASP A 27 -11.81 19.78 -41.67
CA ASP A 27 -12.95 20.00 -42.54
C ASP A 27 -13.24 18.74 -43.39
N ILE A 28 -14.00 17.80 -42.85
CA ILE A 28 -14.78 16.89 -43.68
C ILE A 28 -16.08 17.62 -43.95
N ALA A 29 -16.03 18.39 -45.03
CA ALA A 29 -17.15 19.00 -45.71
C ALA A 29 -18.40 18.12 -45.55
N GLU A 30 -19.47 18.76 -45.10
CA GLU A 30 -20.83 18.36 -45.38
C GLU A 30 -20.91 18.05 -46.88
N ASN A 31 -20.66 16.80 -47.26
CA ASN A 31 -21.30 16.26 -48.43
C ASN A 31 -22.75 16.12 -48.01
N ASP A 32 -23.47 17.23 -48.18
CA ASP A 32 -24.82 17.22 -48.71
C ASP A 32 -24.85 16.18 -49.82
N PHE A 33 -25.08 14.92 -49.44
CA PHE A 33 -25.72 13.97 -50.32
C PHE A 33 -27.18 14.39 -50.31
N ASP A 34 -27.41 15.53 -50.97
CA ASP A 34 -28.65 15.89 -51.61
C ASP A 34 -28.94 14.74 -52.59
N LEU A 35 -29.48 13.65 -52.05
CA LEU A 35 -30.49 12.94 -52.80
C LEU A 35 -31.57 13.99 -52.92
N GLY A 36 -31.48 14.76 -54.01
CA GLY A 36 -32.51 15.63 -54.51
C GLY A 36 -33.72 14.77 -54.77
N ILE A 37 -34.39 14.40 -53.68
CA ILE A 37 -35.80 14.14 -53.64
C ILE A 37 -36.35 15.56 -53.71
N THR A 38 -36.24 16.15 -54.91
CA THR A 38 -37.27 17.07 -55.37
C THR A 38 -38.56 16.41 -54.98
N ASP A 39 -39.39 17.09 -54.20
CA ASP A 39 -40.78 16.74 -54.02
C ASP A 39 -41.29 16.35 -55.40
N GLU A 40 -41.33 15.04 -55.70
CA GLU A 40 -42.02 14.58 -56.88
C GLU A 40 -43.45 14.96 -56.55
N GLU A 41 -43.87 16.08 -57.17
CA GLU A 41 -45.24 16.52 -57.13
C GLU A 41 -46.09 15.26 -57.29
N PRO A 42 -47.09 15.06 -56.41
CA PRO A 42 -47.93 13.88 -56.50
C PRO A 42 -48.35 13.78 -57.95
N PHE A 43 -48.00 12.67 -58.62
CA PHE A 43 -48.24 12.49 -60.05
C PHE A 43 -49.68 12.92 -60.27
N GLN A 44 -49.86 14.14 -60.80
CA GLN A 44 -51.17 14.64 -61.12
C GLN A 44 -51.51 13.76 -62.29
N GLY A 45 -52.28 12.70 -62.03
CA GLY A 45 -52.86 11.88 -63.07
C GLY A 45 -53.40 12.88 -64.06
N HIS A 46 -52.70 13.02 -65.18
CA HIS A 46 -53.14 13.92 -66.22
C HIS A 46 -54.53 13.39 -66.51
N ASN A 47 -55.51 14.22 -66.16
CA ASN A 47 -56.87 14.04 -66.58
C ASN A 47 -56.72 14.09 -68.09
N ILE A 48 -56.59 12.92 -68.72
CA ILE A 48 -56.70 12.79 -70.15
C ILE A 48 -58.12 13.26 -70.38
N GLN A 49 -58.23 14.55 -70.71
CA GLN A 49 -59.41 15.09 -71.34
C GLN A 49 -59.70 14.12 -72.46
N GLU A 50 -60.78 13.37 -72.32
CA GLU A 50 -61.49 12.80 -73.45
C GLU A 50 -61.96 13.97 -74.32
N THR A 51 -61.06 14.53 -75.11
CA THR A 51 -61.40 14.93 -76.47
C THR A 51 -61.45 13.63 -77.25
N VAL A 52 -62.58 12.96 -77.19
CA VAL A 52 -62.97 12.02 -78.23
C VAL A 52 -63.30 12.90 -79.43
N GLU A 53 -62.32 13.18 -80.28
CA GLU A 53 -62.64 13.43 -81.68
C GLU A 53 -63.21 12.12 -82.21
N GLU A 54 -64.51 12.08 -82.45
CA GLU A 54 -65.18 11.01 -83.18
C GLU A 54 -64.57 10.90 -84.58
N HIS A 55 -63.47 10.17 -84.72
CA HIS A 55 -63.03 9.62 -85.99
C HIS A 55 -63.80 8.33 -86.23
N GLU A 56 -64.37 8.20 -87.42
CA GLU A 56 -65.12 7.02 -87.88
C GLU A 56 -64.39 5.73 -87.49
N ILE A 57 -65.03 4.96 -86.63
CA ILE A 57 -64.58 3.63 -86.22
C ILE A 57 -64.53 2.78 -87.49
N SER A 58 -63.35 2.26 -87.81
CA SER A 58 -63.22 1.23 -88.85
C SER A 58 -64.00 0.00 -88.40
N ASP A 59 -65.02 -0.40 -89.17
CA ASP A 59 -65.80 -1.64 -89.00
C ASP A 59 -64.96 -2.91 -89.26
N ASP A 60 -63.63 -2.86 -89.06
CA ASP A 60 -62.74 -4.01 -89.19
C ASP A 60 -62.73 -4.82 -87.86
N PRO A 61 -63.27 -6.06 -87.86
CA PRO A 61 -63.31 -6.91 -86.67
C PRO A 61 -61.93 -7.20 -86.07
N ALA A 62 -60.84 -7.06 -86.84
CA ALA A 62 -59.48 -7.24 -86.34
C ALA A 62 -59.02 -6.06 -85.47
N VAL A 63 -59.41 -4.83 -85.82
CA VAL A 63 -59.09 -3.62 -85.04
C VAL A 63 -59.85 -3.63 -83.71
N PHE A 64 -61.12 -4.06 -83.71
CA PHE A 64 -61.92 -4.17 -82.48
C PHE A 64 -61.34 -5.16 -81.47
N ARG A 65 -60.83 -6.31 -81.94
CA ARG A 65 -60.15 -7.29 -81.09
C ARG A 65 -58.86 -6.74 -80.47
N ILE A 66 -58.06 -6.00 -81.25
CA ILE A 66 -56.83 -5.38 -80.75
C ILE A 66 -57.13 -4.32 -79.68
N VAL A 67 -58.19 -3.52 -79.89
CA VAL A 67 -58.63 -2.52 -78.89
C VAL A 67 -59.15 -3.19 -77.62
N GLU A 68 -59.86 -4.31 -77.72
CA GLU A 68 -60.34 -5.09 -76.57
C GLU A 68 -59.18 -5.75 -75.80
N ASP A 69 -58.21 -6.35 -76.50
CA ASP A 69 -57.02 -6.95 -75.90
C ASP A 69 -56.14 -5.88 -75.21
N LEU A 70 -55.93 -4.72 -75.84
CA LEU A 70 -55.23 -3.59 -75.23
C LEU A 70 -55.99 -3.00 -74.04
N SER A 71 -57.32 -2.92 -74.11
CA SER A 71 -58.14 -2.46 -72.98
C SER A 71 -58.03 -3.41 -71.78
N TYR A 72 -57.96 -4.72 -72.03
CA TYR A 72 -57.75 -5.72 -70.99
C TYR A 72 -56.36 -5.58 -70.34
N GLU A 73 -55.31 -5.42 -71.16
CA GLU A 73 -53.93 -5.24 -70.66
C GLU A 73 -53.77 -3.93 -69.86
N VAL A 74 -54.42 -2.84 -70.30
CA VAL A 74 -54.48 -1.58 -69.56
C VAL A 74 -55.17 -1.75 -68.21
N CYS A 75 -56.29 -2.50 -68.15
CA CYS A 75 -56.96 -2.79 -66.88
C CYS A 75 -56.11 -3.65 -65.94
N GLU A 76 -55.38 -4.65 -66.44
CA GLU A 76 -54.47 -5.45 -65.60
C GLU A 76 -53.31 -4.60 -65.06
N LEU A 77 -52.73 -3.74 -65.89
CA LEU A 77 -51.67 -2.82 -65.48
C LEU A 77 -52.17 -1.78 -64.46
N GLN A 78 -53.40 -1.29 -64.61
CA GLN A 78 -54.03 -0.39 -63.63
C GLN A 78 -54.23 -1.09 -62.28
N ALA A 79 -54.75 -2.33 -62.28
CA ALA A 79 -54.93 -3.10 -61.05
C ALA A 79 -53.58 -3.42 -60.37
N HIS A 80 -52.53 -3.71 -61.15
CA HIS A 80 -51.19 -3.93 -60.61
C HIS A 80 -50.59 -2.64 -60.02
N ASN A 81 -50.78 -1.50 -60.67
CA ASN A 81 -50.35 -0.20 -60.13
C ASN A 81 -51.07 0.15 -58.83
N GLU A 82 -52.37 -0.12 -58.71
CA GLU A 82 -53.10 0.07 -57.44
C GLU A 82 -52.54 -0.82 -56.32
N PHE A 83 -52.18 -2.07 -56.64
CA PHE A 83 -51.54 -2.98 -55.69
C PHE A 83 -50.15 -2.46 -55.24
N LEU A 84 -49.31 -2.04 -56.18
CA LEU A 84 -47.99 -1.47 -55.88
C LEU A 84 -48.09 -0.19 -55.05
N LEU A 85 -49.07 0.69 -55.34
CA LEU A 85 -49.32 1.90 -54.55
C LEU A 85 -49.69 1.57 -53.10
N ARG A 86 -50.43 0.47 -52.88
CA ARG A 86 -50.76 -0.02 -51.54
C ARG A 86 -49.54 -0.56 -50.82
N ASP A 87 -48.72 -1.39 -51.47
CA ASP A 87 -47.49 -1.92 -50.90
C ASP A 87 -46.52 -0.79 -50.50
N VAL A 88 -46.41 0.25 -51.34
CA VAL A 88 -45.60 1.45 -51.02
C VAL A 88 -46.14 2.19 -49.81
N ALA A 89 -47.47 2.30 -49.67
CA ALA A 89 -48.08 2.92 -48.50
C ALA A 89 -47.79 2.11 -47.22
N ASP A 90 -47.95 0.79 -47.28
CA ASP A 90 -47.67 -0.11 -46.15
C ASP A 90 -46.18 -0.03 -45.75
N LEU A 91 -45.26 -0.07 -46.71
CA LEU A 91 -43.82 0.11 -46.48
C LEU A 91 -43.45 1.48 -45.89
N LYS A 92 -44.15 2.55 -46.28
CA LYS A 92 -43.96 3.88 -45.67
C LYS A 92 -44.36 3.86 -44.19
N THR A 93 -45.50 3.24 -43.85
CA THR A 93 -45.93 3.13 -42.44
C THR A 93 -44.99 2.28 -41.60
N GLU A 94 -44.46 1.19 -42.15
CA GLU A 94 -43.47 0.34 -41.48
C GLU A 94 -42.17 1.10 -41.24
N ASN A 95 -41.68 1.84 -42.24
CA ASN A 95 -40.48 2.68 -42.09
C ASN A 95 -40.65 3.75 -41.00
N GLU A 96 -41.81 4.40 -40.92
CA GLU A 96 -42.09 5.35 -39.83
C GLU A 96 -42.10 4.65 -38.46
N SER A 97 -42.67 3.45 -38.38
CA SER A 97 -42.67 2.63 -37.16
C SER A 97 -41.25 2.28 -36.71
N LEU A 98 -40.41 1.82 -37.65
CA LEU A 98 -39.00 1.50 -37.40
C LEU A 98 -38.18 2.73 -36.98
N LYS A 99 -38.41 3.90 -37.60
CA LYS A 99 -37.77 5.15 -37.18
C LYS A 99 -38.11 5.50 -35.73
N ARG A 100 -39.39 5.40 -35.34
CA ARG A 100 -39.82 5.63 -33.94
C ARG A 100 -39.17 4.64 -32.97
N GLN A 101 -39.02 3.38 -33.37
CA GLN A 101 -38.33 2.37 -32.55
C GLN A 101 -36.83 2.67 -32.42
N LEU A 102 -36.18 3.12 -33.48
CA LEU A 102 -34.76 3.51 -33.47
C LEU A 102 -34.51 4.72 -32.56
N ASP A 103 -35.39 5.72 -32.60
CA ASP A 103 -35.33 6.88 -31.71
C ASP A 103 -35.47 6.47 -30.24
N SER A 104 -36.43 5.58 -29.96
CA SER A 104 -36.63 5.04 -28.62
C SER A 104 -35.41 4.25 -28.15
N CYS A 105 -34.82 3.41 -29.02
CA CYS A 105 -33.61 2.64 -28.69
C CYS A 105 -32.42 3.56 -28.40
N SER A 106 -32.27 4.64 -29.15
CA SER A 106 -31.22 5.66 -28.95
C SER A 106 -31.37 6.39 -27.61
N GLN A 107 -32.61 6.71 -27.22
CA GLN A 107 -32.89 7.28 -25.90
C GLN A 107 -32.55 6.32 -24.76
N TYR A 108 -32.89 5.03 -24.89
CA TYR A 108 -32.51 4.01 -23.91
C TYR A 108 -31.00 3.86 -23.80
N MET A 109 -30.28 3.89 -24.93
CA MET A 109 -28.83 3.81 -24.95
C MET A 109 -28.18 4.98 -24.21
N GLY A 110 -28.65 6.20 -24.45
CA GLY A 110 -28.20 7.39 -23.72
C GLY A 110 -28.49 7.31 -22.21
N ALA A 111 -29.65 6.80 -21.82
CA ALA A 111 -30.01 6.61 -20.41
C ALA A 111 -29.10 5.57 -19.72
N ILE A 112 -28.81 4.45 -20.39
CA ILE A 112 -27.91 3.40 -19.87
C ILE A 112 -26.49 3.96 -19.73
N GLN A 113 -26.00 4.69 -20.73
CA GLN A 113 -24.67 5.28 -20.71
C GLN A 113 -24.52 6.30 -19.58
N ASN A 114 -25.52 7.16 -19.38
CA ASN A 114 -25.54 8.10 -18.25
C ASN A 114 -25.59 7.39 -16.89
N ALA A 115 -26.40 6.33 -16.76
CA ALA A 115 -26.46 5.53 -15.54
C ALA A 115 -25.13 4.83 -15.26
N TYR A 116 -24.45 4.32 -16.29
CA TYR A 116 -23.13 3.72 -16.17
C TYR A 116 -22.08 4.73 -15.69
N TYR A 117 -22.02 5.92 -16.30
CA TYR A 117 -21.09 6.97 -15.86
C TYR A 117 -21.37 7.43 -14.43
N ALA A 118 -22.63 7.63 -14.07
CA ALA A 118 -23.02 8.00 -12.70
C ALA A 118 -22.64 6.90 -11.69
N CYS A 119 -22.89 5.63 -12.01
CA CYS A 119 -22.54 4.50 -11.16
C CYS A 119 -21.01 4.35 -11.02
N SER A 120 -20.26 4.46 -12.11
CA SER A 120 -18.80 4.35 -12.12
C SER A 120 -18.15 5.46 -11.28
N THR A 121 -18.61 6.70 -11.45
CA THR A 121 -18.10 7.85 -10.68
C THR A 121 -18.46 7.74 -9.19
N GLN A 122 -19.68 7.31 -8.86
CA GLN A 122 -20.09 7.07 -7.48
C GLN A 122 -19.31 5.92 -6.83
N HIS A 123 -19.03 4.84 -7.57
CA HIS A 123 -18.23 3.71 -7.10
C HIS A 123 -16.77 4.12 -6.87
N ALA A 124 -16.16 4.87 -7.79
CA ALA A 124 -14.80 5.40 -7.63
C ALA A 124 -14.70 6.35 -6.41
N ALA A 125 -15.68 7.25 -6.24
CA ALA A 125 -15.75 8.13 -5.08
C ALA A 125 -15.92 7.33 -3.77
N SER A 126 -16.77 6.30 -3.77
CA SER A 126 -16.94 5.40 -2.63
C SER A 126 -15.64 4.67 -2.30
N LEU A 127 -14.89 4.18 -3.29
CA LEU A 127 -13.61 3.50 -3.08
C LEU A 127 -12.56 4.45 -2.50
N LEU A 128 -12.49 5.69 -2.97
CA LEU A 128 -11.59 6.72 -2.43
C LEU A 128 -11.93 7.09 -0.98
N VAL A 129 -13.23 7.18 -0.65
CA VAL A 129 -13.68 7.35 0.73
C VAL A 129 -13.35 6.12 1.57
N SER A 130 -13.56 4.90 1.07
CA SER A 130 -13.18 3.67 1.78
C SER A 130 -11.68 3.54 2.01
N LEU A 131 -10.84 3.96 1.06
CA LEU A 131 -9.38 3.96 1.20
C LEU A 131 -8.89 5.04 2.17
N SER A 132 -9.52 6.22 2.18
CA SER A 132 -9.19 7.29 3.15
C SER A 132 -9.72 7.00 4.56
N THR A 133 -10.81 6.25 4.69
CA THR A 133 -11.37 5.81 5.98
C THR A 133 -10.76 4.50 6.49
N ALA A 134 -10.15 3.69 5.62
CA ALA A 134 -9.25 2.62 6.00
C ALA A 134 -8.06 3.25 6.72
N LYS A 135 -8.18 3.39 8.04
CA LYS A 135 -7.07 3.70 8.93
C LYS A 135 -6.02 2.61 8.77
N THR A 136 -5.13 2.76 7.80
CA THR A 136 -3.84 2.08 7.83
C THR A 136 -3.12 2.69 9.01
N THR A 137 -3.29 2.08 10.19
CA THR A 137 -2.53 2.47 11.38
C THR A 137 -1.08 2.30 11.01
N LYS A 138 -0.43 3.43 10.72
CA LYS A 138 0.97 3.48 10.38
C LYS A 138 1.73 2.78 11.50
N PHE A 139 2.58 1.82 11.16
CA PHE A 139 3.40 1.15 12.16
C PHE A 139 4.36 2.18 12.78
N GLY A 140 3.98 2.68 13.95
CA GLY A 140 4.55 3.87 14.58
C GLY A 140 4.05 4.03 16.02
N ALA A 141 4.48 5.09 16.70
CA ALA A 141 4.21 5.29 18.12
C ALA A 141 2.72 5.47 18.44
N GLU A 142 1.90 5.86 17.46
CA GLU A 142 0.45 5.92 17.61
C GLU A 142 -0.18 4.55 17.92
N LEU A 143 0.46 3.45 17.50
CA LEU A 143 -0.02 2.09 17.75
C LEU A 143 -0.14 1.75 19.23
N ILE A 144 0.71 2.36 20.06
CA ILE A 144 0.80 2.13 21.51
C ILE A 144 0.19 3.27 22.34
N LEU A 145 -0.38 4.29 21.68
CA LEU A 145 -0.96 5.44 22.35
C LEU A 145 -2.00 5.00 23.38
N ASP A 146 -1.77 5.37 24.65
CA ASP A 146 -2.62 5.05 25.80
C ASP A 146 -2.99 3.56 25.91
N ASN A 147 -2.09 2.67 25.47
CA ASN A 147 -2.29 1.23 25.50
C ASN A 147 -1.09 0.52 26.11
N ASP A 148 -1.21 0.18 27.40
CA ASP A 148 -0.14 -0.45 28.18
C ASP A 148 0.16 -1.87 27.69
N GLU A 149 -0.84 -2.65 27.28
CA GLU A 149 -0.65 -4.00 26.75
C GLU A 149 0.21 -3.99 25.48
N LYS A 150 -0.14 -3.13 24.51
CA LYS A 150 0.64 -2.96 23.29
C LYS A 150 2.00 -2.37 23.58
N THR A 151 2.12 -1.45 24.55
CA THR A 151 3.42 -0.89 24.95
C THR A 151 4.34 -1.99 25.49
N GLN A 152 3.85 -2.83 26.40
CA GLN A 152 4.60 -3.95 26.97
C GLN A 152 4.97 -4.99 25.90
N PHE A 153 4.05 -5.28 24.97
CA PHE A 153 4.31 -6.20 23.88
C PHE A 153 5.41 -5.68 22.95
N TYR A 154 5.24 -4.48 22.40
CA TYR A 154 6.15 -3.94 21.40
C TYR A 154 7.47 -3.47 22.01
N THR A 155 7.46 -2.76 23.14
CA THR A 155 8.65 -2.08 23.65
C THR A 155 9.30 -2.76 24.84
N GLY A 156 8.57 -3.64 25.54
CA GLY A 156 9.00 -4.23 26.81
C GLY A 156 8.79 -3.33 28.02
N LEU A 157 8.35 -2.08 27.83
CA LEU A 157 8.04 -1.14 28.91
C LEU A 157 6.63 -1.41 29.46
N THR A 158 6.46 -1.29 30.77
CA THR A 158 5.23 -1.67 31.47
C THR A 158 4.03 -0.78 31.20
N SER A 159 4.25 0.45 30.74
CA SER A 159 3.17 1.39 30.43
C SER A 159 3.57 2.39 29.35
N TYR A 160 2.57 2.94 28.68
CA TYR A 160 2.75 4.05 27.74
C TYR A 160 3.34 5.30 28.43
N SER A 161 2.99 5.52 29.71
CA SER A 161 3.57 6.59 30.51
C SER A 161 5.08 6.45 30.70
N LEU A 162 5.57 5.22 30.92
CA LEU A 162 7.00 4.95 31.01
C LEU A 162 7.70 5.17 29.66
N PHE A 163 7.07 4.74 28.55
CA PHE A 163 7.54 5.03 27.20
C PHE A 163 7.68 6.53 26.95
N GLU A 164 6.66 7.31 27.28
CA GLU A 164 6.67 8.78 27.18
C GLU A 164 7.77 9.42 28.03
N THR A 165 7.96 8.94 29.25
CA THR A 165 8.97 9.47 30.17
C THR A 165 10.37 9.23 29.63
N LEU A 166 10.65 8.00 29.18
CA LEU A 166 11.94 7.64 28.59
C LEU A 166 12.17 8.40 27.27
N PHE A 167 11.13 8.53 26.44
CA PHE A 167 11.20 9.31 25.21
C PHE A 167 11.55 10.78 25.49
N LYS A 168 10.87 11.42 26.45
CA LYS A 168 11.15 12.81 26.85
C LYS A 168 12.57 12.99 27.39
N LEU A 169 13.07 12.01 28.14
CA LEU A 169 14.45 12.01 28.65
C LEU A 169 15.47 12.01 27.50
N LEU A 170 15.26 11.17 26.48
CA LEU A 170 16.24 10.96 25.41
C LEU A 170 16.09 11.90 24.20
N LYS A 171 14.88 12.42 23.95
CA LYS A 171 14.53 13.28 22.82
C LYS A 171 15.52 14.44 22.59
N PRO A 172 15.95 15.21 23.61
CA PRO A 172 16.85 16.34 23.40
C PRO A 172 18.20 15.95 22.78
N PHE A 173 18.68 14.73 23.05
CA PHE A 173 19.94 14.22 22.51
C PHE A 173 19.81 13.81 21.04
N MET A 174 18.63 13.34 20.64
CA MET A 174 18.34 13.04 19.25
C MET A 174 18.21 14.31 18.41
N GLU A 175 17.47 15.31 18.91
CA GLU A 175 17.24 16.58 18.22
C GLU A 175 18.55 17.31 17.88
N LYS A 176 19.54 17.29 18.79
CA LYS A 176 20.88 17.85 18.56
C LYS A 176 21.61 17.22 17.37
N ARG A 177 21.26 15.98 17.00
CA ARG A 177 21.87 15.22 15.90
C ARG A 177 21.06 15.25 14.61
N ILE A 178 19.96 16.00 14.55
CA ILE A 178 19.15 16.13 13.33
C ILE A 178 19.68 17.32 12.52
N SER A 179 19.87 17.10 11.23
CA SER A 179 20.27 18.18 10.32
C SER A 179 19.11 19.12 10.08
N LYS A 180 19.29 20.42 10.35
CA LYS A 180 18.30 21.45 10.04
C LYS A 180 17.94 21.53 8.55
N LYS A 181 18.81 21.03 7.66
CA LYS A 181 18.63 21.06 6.20
C LYS A 181 17.82 19.89 5.64
N ARG A 182 17.68 18.79 6.40
CA ARG A 182 16.98 17.58 5.97
C ARG A 182 16.11 17.07 7.11
N PRO A 183 14.79 17.38 7.11
CA PRO A 183 13.90 16.89 8.15
C PRO A 183 13.84 15.36 8.11
N PRO A 184 13.66 14.70 9.26
CA PRO A 184 13.55 13.25 9.31
C PRO A 184 12.30 12.78 8.55
N LEU A 185 12.41 11.63 7.88
CA LEU A 185 11.28 10.99 7.17
C LEU A 185 10.15 10.59 8.15
N TRP A 186 10.49 10.44 9.43
CA TRP A 186 9.58 10.07 10.50
C TRP A 186 9.63 11.04 11.66
N SER A 187 8.57 10.99 12.47
CA SER A 187 8.64 11.63 13.78
C SER A 187 9.71 10.94 14.62
N ILE A 188 10.43 11.73 15.41
CA ILE A 188 11.46 11.23 16.34
C ILE A 188 10.87 10.15 17.27
N LYS A 189 9.58 10.26 17.58
CA LYS A 189 8.86 9.31 18.42
C LYS A 189 8.60 7.97 17.73
N ASP A 190 8.29 7.97 16.43
CA ASP A 190 8.15 6.74 15.63
C ASP A 190 9.49 6.00 15.50
N GLU A 191 10.57 6.76 15.27
CA GLU A 191 11.93 6.21 15.24
C GLU A 191 12.30 5.53 16.58
N PHE A 192 11.96 6.19 17.69
CA PHE A 192 12.18 5.65 19.03
C PHE A 192 11.35 4.37 19.27
N PHE A 193 10.05 4.40 18.95
CA PHE A 193 9.15 3.25 19.05
C PHE A 193 9.69 2.03 18.28
N ILE A 194 10.15 2.22 17.05
CA ILE A 194 10.65 1.12 16.23
C ILE A 194 12.00 0.60 16.70
N THR A 195 12.84 1.48 17.26
CA THR A 195 14.09 1.04 17.88
C THR A 195 13.81 0.11 19.06
N LEU A 196 12.90 0.49 19.97
CA LEU A 196 12.49 -0.37 21.09
C LEU A 196 11.81 -1.66 20.60
N SER A 197 10.96 -1.57 19.57
CA SER A 197 10.30 -2.72 18.96
C SER A 197 11.28 -3.73 18.40
N LYS A 198 12.33 -3.25 17.73
CA LYS A 198 13.41 -4.12 17.22
C LYS A 198 14.19 -4.78 18.36
N LEU A 199 14.53 -4.03 19.42
CA LEU A 199 15.26 -4.57 20.58
C LEU A 199 14.44 -5.64 21.32
N ARG A 200 13.13 -5.41 21.47
CA ARG A 200 12.24 -6.29 22.22
C ARG A 200 11.85 -7.55 21.44
N LEU A 201 11.44 -7.39 20.18
CA LEU A 201 10.85 -8.46 19.38
C LEU A 201 11.84 -9.09 18.39
N GLY A 202 13.05 -8.54 18.25
CA GLY A 202 14.05 -9.06 17.31
C GLY A 202 13.65 -8.85 15.83
N LEU A 203 12.85 -7.83 15.52
CA LEU A 203 12.33 -7.60 14.17
C LEU A 203 13.47 -7.44 13.14
N LEU A 204 13.30 -8.08 11.99
CA LEU A 204 14.19 -7.92 10.84
C LEU A 204 14.06 -6.51 10.25
N TYR A 205 15.14 -5.98 9.66
CA TYR A 205 15.07 -4.68 8.99
C TYR A 205 14.05 -4.70 7.84
N LYS A 206 14.03 -5.79 7.06
CA LYS A 206 13.04 -6.03 6.01
C LYS A 206 11.59 -6.00 6.52
N ASP A 207 11.31 -6.61 7.68
CA ASP A 207 9.96 -6.58 8.28
C ASP A 207 9.54 -5.15 8.64
N ILE A 208 10.44 -4.40 9.28
CA ILE A 208 10.19 -2.99 9.61
C ILE A 208 9.94 -2.21 8.32
N THR A 209 10.76 -2.38 7.29
CA THR A 209 10.59 -1.75 5.97
C THR A 209 9.21 -2.02 5.37
N CYS A 210 8.76 -3.28 5.35
CA CYS A 210 7.44 -3.66 4.86
C CYS A 210 6.29 -2.97 5.62
N ARG A 211 6.44 -2.74 6.93
CA ARG A 211 5.43 -2.08 7.76
C ARG A 211 5.47 -0.55 7.71
N SER A 212 6.62 0.01 7.31
CA SER A 212 6.94 1.43 7.47
C SER A 212 7.02 2.23 6.19
N ASN A 213 7.17 1.54 5.06
CA ASN A 213 7.52 2.14 3.78
C ASN A 213 8.84 2.97 3.83
N ILE A 214 9.81 2.53 4.64
CA ILE A 214 11.16 3.12 4.71
C ILE A 214 12.19 2.09 4.26
N SER A 215 13.16 2.50 3.45
CA SER A 215 14.26 1.62 3.02
C SER A 215 15.04 1.02 4.19
N GLU A 216 15.48 -0.24 4.05
CA GLU A 216 16.23 -0.95 5.10
C GLU A 216 17.49 -0.18 5.55
N SER A 217 18.17 0.50 4.61
CA SER A 217 19.32 1.36 4.89
C SER A 217 18.99 2.48 5.87
N ASN A 218 17.83 3.14 5.71
CA ASN A 218 17.41 4.21 6.60
C ASN A 218 16.97 3.66 7.97
N VAL A 219 16.24 2.55 8.01
CA VAL A 219 15.88 1.88 9.28
C VAL A 219 17.13 1.51 10.06
N SER A 220 18.14 0.94 9.39
CA SER A 220 19.42 0.59 10.01
C SER A 220 20.14 1.83 10.59
N LYS A 221 20.20 2.93 9.84
CA LYS A 221 20.80 4.19 10.33
C LYS A 221 20.07 4.74 11.55
N ILE A 222 18.73 4.75 11.52
CA ILE A 222 17.89 5.19 12.64
C ILE A 222 18.17 4.34 13.88
N PHE A 223 18.15 3.01 13.72
CA PHE A 223 18.39 2.07 14.81
C PHE A 223 19.73 2.29 15.50
N HIS A 224 20.83 2.34 14.73
CA HIS A 224 22.17 2.53 15.30
C HIS A 224 22.34 3.91 15.95
N LYS A 225 21.69 4.95 15.39
CA LYS A 225 21.72 6.30 15.97
C LYS A 225 21.03 6.35 17.33
N TRP A 226 19.86 5.74 17.46
CA TRP A 226 19.16 5.62 18.74
C TRP A 226 19.94 4.73 19.72
N LEU A 227 20.54 3.64 19.24
CA LEU A 227 21.33 2.74 20.08
C LEU A 227 22.52 3.46 20.72
N ASP A 228 23.27 4.28 19.97
CA ASP A 228 24.37 5.08 20.51
C ASP A 228 23.90 6.11 21.55
N ILE A 229 22.75 6.76 21.31
CA ILE A 229 22.16 7.70 22.28
C ILE A 229 21.75 6.95 23.55
N MET A 230 21.01 5.86 23.44
CA MET A 230 20.57 5.08 24.59
C MET A 230 21.76 4.54 25.38
N TYR A 231 22.78 4.01 24.70
CA TYR A 231 23.99 3.54 25.36
C TYR A 231 24.64 4.65 26.20
N ARG A 232 24.88 5.83 25.61
CA ARG A 232 25.53 6.95 26.29
C ARG A 232 24.71 7.49 27.46
N GLU A 233 23.42 7.75 27.22
CA GLU A 233 22.58 8.47 28.16
C GLU A 233 21.98 7.54 29.25
N LEU A 234 21.84 6.24 29.00
CA LEU A 234 21.33 5.29 30.01
C LEU A 234 22.44 4.62 30.82
N GLN A 235 23.69 4.60 30.34
CA GLN A 235 24.81 4.05 31.11
C GLN A 235 24.98 4.77 32.46
N GLN A 236 24.65 6.06 32.53
CA GLN A 236 24.72 6.84 33.78
C GLN A 236 23.74 6.36 34.87
N LEU A 237 22.74 5.54 34.51
CA LEU A 237 21.79 4.94 35.46
C LEU A 237 22.39 3.70 36.17
N ILE A 238 23.49 3.16 35.66
CA ILE A 238 24.21 2.03 36.26
C ILE A 238 25.20 2.60 37.26
N VAL A 239 24.74 2.76 38.50
CA VAL A 239 25.51 3.35 39.59
C VAL A 239 25.79 2.31 40.65
N TRP A 240 27.04 2.25 41.11
CA TRP A 240 27.38 1.47 42.28
C TRP A 240 26.87 2.20 43.53
N PRO A 241 25.98 1.59 44.34
CA PRO A 241 25.29 2.30 45.40
C PRO A 241 26.20 2.61 46.59
N ASP A 242 25.96 3.74 47.23
CA ASP A 242 26.55 4.06 48.54
C ASP A 242 26.05 3.04 49.57
N ARG A 243 26.95 2.53 50.42
CA ARG A 243 26.61 1.48 51.41
C ARG A 243 25.49 1.88 52.35
N GLU A 244 25.55 3.09 52.89
CA GLU A 244 24.54 3.60 53.83
C GLU A 244 23.14 3.58 53.19
N LYS A 245 23.02 4.14 51.98
CA LYS A 245 21.76 4.16 51.22
C LYS A 245 21.29 2.76 50.85
N LEU A 246 22.20 1.84 50.54
CA LEU A 246 21.86 0.46 50.25
C LEU A 246 21.25 -0.23 51.48
N TYR A 247 21.85 -0.05 52.66
CA TYR A 247 21.32 -0.66 53.89
C TYR A 247 20.00 -0.03 54.34
N GLU A 248 19.82 1.27 54.15
CA GLU A 248 18.55 1.95 54.38
C GLU A 248 17.43 1.35 53.52
N THR A 249 17.71 1.17 52.22
CA THR A 249 16.76 0.66 51.21
C THR A 249 16.69 -0.86 51.11
N LEU A 250 17.47 -1.59 51.91
CA LEU A 250 17.52 -3.05 51.87
C LEU A 250 16.13 -3.65 52.15
N PRO A 251 15.59 -4.52 51.27
CA PRO A 251 14.26 -5.10 51.48
C PRO A 251 14.19 -5.92 52.78
N ILE A 252 13.01 -5.97 53.39
CA ILE A 252 12.81 -6.58 54.71
C ILE A 252 13.30 -8.04 54.77
N GLN A 253 13.11 -8.80 53.69
CA GLN A 253 13.55 -10.20 53.64
C GLN A 253 15.08 -10.33 53.67
N PHE A 254 15.81 -9.44 52.96
CA PHE A 254 17.27 -9.38 53.04
C PHE A 254 17.75 -8.91 54.41
N LYS A 255 17.10 -7.90 55.01
CA LYS A 255 17.44 -7.44 56.37
C LYS A 255 17.37 -8.57 57.41
N LYS A 256 16.39 -9.47 57.29
CA LYS A 256 16.18 -10.58 58.24
C LYS A 256 17.19 -11.72 58.12
N HIS A 257 17.57 -12.06 56.89
CA HIS A 257 18.34 -13.29 56.62
C HIS A 257 19.76 -13.03 56.11
N TYR A 258 20.01 -11.86 55.54
CA TYR A 258 21.20 -11.55 54.76
C TYR A 258 21.61 -10.07 54.87
N PHE A 259 21.80 -9.58 56.10
CA PHE A 259 21.94 -8.15 56.41
C PHE A 259 23.13 -7.43 55.73
N ASN A 260 24.16 -8.17 55.31
CA ASN A 260 25.35 -7.62 54.65
C ASN A 260 25.36 -7.81 53.12
N VAL A 261 24.23 -8.21 52.51
CA VAL A 261 24.19 -8.37 51.04
C VAL A 261 24.20 -7.01 50.36
N ILE A 262 25.22 -6.80 49.54
CA ILE A 262 25.38 -5.56 48.76
C ILE A 262 25.09 -5.75 47.26
N SER A 263 25.14 -6.99 46.79
CA SER A 263 25.07 -7.30 45.36
C SER A 263 24.63 -8.75 45.15
N ILE A 264 23.85 -8.94 44.10
CA ILE A 264 23.50 -10.25 43.55
C ILE A 264 24.05 -10.26 42.13
N ILE A 265 24.88 -11.25 41.80
CA ILE A 265 25.55 -11.34 40.50
C ILE A 265 25.11 -12.56 39.73
N ASP A 266 25.05 -12.42 38.41
CA ASP A 266 24.83 -13.53 37.48
C ASP A 266 25.56 -13.28 36.15
N CYS A 267 26.02 -14.36 35.52
CA CYS A 267 26.60 -14.33 34.19
C CYS A 267 25.51 -14.59 33.15
N PHE A 268 24.94 -13.50 32.62
CA PHE A 268 23.92 -13.57 31.58
C PHE A 268 24.51 -14.05 30.25
N GLU A 269 23.90 -15.09 29.67
CA GLU A 269 24.28 -15.64 28.35
C GLU A 269 23.32 -15.23 27.24
N ILE A 270 23.85 -14.56 26.21
CA ILE A 270 23.13 -14.13 25.01
C ILE A 270 23.45 -15.08 23.86
N PHE A 271 22.44 -15.70 23.26
CA PHE A 271 22.61 -16.49 22.05
C PHE A 271 23.03 -15.62 20.87
N ILE A 272 24.04 -16.08 20.12
CA ILE A 272 24.49 -15.43 18.88
C ILE A 272 24.50 -16.42 17.73
N GLU A 273 24.40 -15.88 16.52
CA GLU A 273 24.60 -16.65 15.31
C GLU A 273 26.01 -17.25 15.25
N LYS A 274 26.14 -18.34 14.48
CA LYS A 274 27.40 -19.03 14.29
C LYS A 274 28.36 -18.15 13.48
N LEU A 275 29.41 -17.67 14.13
CA LEU A 275 30.46 -16.88 13.49
C LEU A 275 31.18 -17.66 12.37
N LEU A 276 31.66 -16.98 11.34
CA LEU A 276 32.35 -17.63 10.22
C LEU A 276 33.71 -18.21 10.64
N SER A 277 34.48 -17.45 11.42
CA SER A 277 35.79 -17.86 11.95
C SER A 277 35.66 -19.07 12.89
N LEU A 278 36.49 -20.10 12.66
CA LEU A 278 36.57 -21.27 13.54
C LEU A 278 37.04 -20.90 14.95
N GLU A 279 38.00 -19.99 15.05
CA GLU A 279 38.53 -19.52 16.33
C GLU A 279 37.46 -18.78 17.12
N SER A 280 36.80 -17.79 16.50
CA SER A 280 35.73 -17.04 17.18
C SER A 280 34.56 -17.93 17.57
N ARG A 281 34.23 -18.95 16.75
CA ARG A 281 33.25 -19.99 17.12
C ARG A 281 33.69 -20.79 18.34
N SER A 282 34.94 -21.23 18.38
CA SER A 282 35.48 -22.00 19.50
C SER A 282 35.47 -21.18 20.79
N CYS A 283 35.78 -19.90 20.72
CA CYS A 283 35.80 -18.98 21.87
C CYS A 283 34.39 -18.59 22.36
N THR A 284 33.39 -18.59 21.48
CA THR A 284 32.01 -18.25 21.84
C THR A 284 31.14 -19.46 22.16
N TYR A 285 31.63 -20.69 21.95
CA TYR A 285 30.82 -21.89 22.22
C TYR A 285 30.66 -22.16 23.72
N SER A 286 29.44 -22.02 24.23
CA SER A 286 29.06 -22.38 25.59
C SER A 286 28.73 -23.87 25.65
N GLN A 287 29.51 -24.61 26.44
CA GLN A 287 29.27 -26.04 26.67
C GLN A 287 27.97 -26.29 27.43
N TYR A 288 27.53 -25.33 28.24
CA TYR A 288 26.32 -25.39 29.04
C TYR A 288 25.08 -25.21 28.16
N LYS A 289 25.06 -24.17 27.31
CA LYS A 289 23.93 -23.89 26.40
C LYS A 289 23.97 -24.69 25.09
N LYS A 290 25.06 -25.42 24.83
CA LYS A 290 25.32 -26.16 23.57
C LYS A 290 25.21 -25.28 22.32
N HIS A 291 25.53 -23.98 22.45
CA HIS A 291 25.39 -22.99 21.40
C HIS A 291 26.50 -21.94 21.46
N ASN A 292 26.68 -21.17 20.39
CA ASN A 292 27.49 -19.96 20.43
C ASN A 292 26.75 -18.88 21.24
N THR A 293 27.40 -18.36 22.27
CA THR A 293 26.86 -17.33 23.17
C THR A 293 27.90 -16.27 23.48
N LEU A 294 27.42 -15.12 23.92
CA LEU A 294 28.20 -14.08 24.59
C LEU A 294 27.78 -14.03 26.06
N LYS A 295 28.74 -13.75 26.94
CA LYS A 295 28.55 -13.66 28.39
C LYS A 295 28.77 -12.24 28.87
N VAL A 296 27.95 -11.82 29.82
CA VAL A 296 28.09 -10.55 30.53
C VAL A 296 27.81 -10.79 32.01
N LEU A 297 28.74 -10.38 32.88
CA LEU A 297 28.47 -10.36 34.30
C LEU A 297 27.62 -9.14 34.62
N ILE A 298 26.44 -9.37 35.17
CA ILE A 298 25.51 -8.34 35.63
C ILE A 298 25.43 -8.45 37.15
N SER A 299 25.47 -7.30 37.82
CA SER A 299 25.18 -7.17 39.24
C SER A 299 23.93 -6.34 39.41
N ILE A 300 23.05 -6.78 40.31
CA ILE A 300 21.92 -6.01 40.80
C ILE A 300 22.07 -5.73 42.30
N ALA A 301 21.54 -4.59 42.74
CA ALA A 301 21.28 -4.35 44.15
C ALA A 301 20.15 -5.28 44.63
N PRO A 302 20.03 -5.56 45.94
CA PRO A 302 18.89 -6.28 46.50
C PRO A 302 17.52 -5.66 46.20
N THR A 303 17.49 -4.37 45.85
CA THR A 303 16.29 -3.63 45.41
C THR A 303 15.91 -3.90 43.94
N GLY A 304 16.75 -4.59 43.17
CA GLY A 304 16.52 -4.96 41.77
C GLY A 304 17.17 -4.03 40.74
N SER A 305 17.75 -2.91 41.15
CA SER A 305 18.44 -1.99 40.24
C SER A 305 19.77 -2.58 39.76
N ILE A 306 20.09 -2.43 38.47
CA ILE A 306 21.39 -2.83 37.91
C ILE A 306 22.48 -1.88 38.42
N THR A 307 23.54 -2.44 39.01
CA THR A 307 24.63 -1.66 39.64
C THR A 307 25.97 -1.83 38.96
N PHE A 308 26.15 -2.89 38.17
CA PHE A 308 27.37 -3.12 37.41
C PHE A 308 27.10 -4.03 36.20
N ILE A 309 27.79 -3.76 35.09
CA ILE A 309 27.80 -4.57 33.87
C ILE A 309 29.25 -4.70 33.41
N SER A 310 29.73 -5.92 33.19
CA SER A 310 31.09 -6.14 32.68
C SER A 310 31.20 -5.88 31.17
N ASN A 311 32.44 -5.83 30.67
CA ASN A 311 32.68 -6.06 29.25
C ASN A 311 32.13 -7.43 28.81
N VAL A 312 31.85 -7.56 27.51
CA VAL A 312 31.32 -8.79 26.92
C VAL A 312 32.43 -9.83 26.76
N TRP A 313 32.13 -11.09 27.07
CA TRP A 313 33.03 -12.23 26.95
C TRP A 313 32.46 -13.30 26.01
N GLY A 314 33.31 -14.15 25.46
CA GLY A 314 32.85 -15.33 24.73
C GLY A 314 32.21 -16.36 25.66
N GLY A 315 31.18 -17.06 25.19
CA GLY A 315 30.42 -18.06 25.96
C GLY A 315 31.26 -19.20 26.56
N ARG A 316 32.47 -19.45 26.05
CA ARG A 316 33.39 -20.46 26.59
C ARG A 316 34.08 -20.03 27.89
N VAL A 317 34.17 -18.74 28.15
CA VAL A 317 34.87 -18.22 29.35
C VAL A 317 34.06 -18.60 30.59
N SER A 318 34.74 -19.07 31.63
CA SER A 318 34.08 -19.45 32.89
C SER A 318 33.71 -18.21 33.70
N ASP A 319 32.61 -18.32 34.43
CA ASP A 319 32.04 -17.21 35.20
C ASP A 319 33.04 -16.73 36.26
N LYS A 320 33.79 -17.66 36.88
CA LYS A 320 34.92 -17.36 37.77
C LYS A 320 35.94 -16.41 37.14
N VAL A 321 36.35 -16.65 35.89
CA VAL A 321 37.33 -15.80 35.19
C VAL A 321 36.73 -14.44 34.89
N ILE A 322 35.45 -14.38 34.52
CA ILE A 322 34.74 -13.12 34.26
C ILE A 322 34.65 -12.30 35.55
N THR A 323 34.26 -12.90 36.68
CA THR A 323 34.21 -12.23 37.99
C THR A 323 35.58 -11.66 38.37
N GLN A 324 36.65 -12.43 38.17
CA GLN A 324 38.01 -12.00 38.51
C GLN A 324 38.54 -10.87 37.62
N LYS A 325 38.15 -10.83 36.34
CA LYS A 325 38.74 -9.89 35.34
C LYS A 325 37.84 -8.74 34.94
N SER A 326 36.57 -8.75 35.32
CA SER A 326 35.59 -7.73 34.93
C SER A 326 35.76 -6.38 35.65
N GLY A 327 36.53 -6.34 36.75
CA GLY A 327 36.59 -5.19 37.65
C GLY A 327 35.47 -5.16 38.70
N PHE A 328 34.63 -6.21 38.77
CA PHE A 328 33.59 -6.34 39.80
C PHE A 328 34.19 -6.41 41.21
N LEU A 329 35.26 -7.19 41.39
CA LEU A 329 35.89 -7.37 42.70
C LEU A 329 36.48 -6.07 43.27
N ASP A 330 36.83 -5.11 42.42
CA ASP A 330 37.31 -3.78 42.84
C ASP A 330 36.21 -2.94 43.52
N LYS A 331 34.95 -3.36 43.42
CA LYS A 331 33.79 -2.72 44.05
C LYS A 331 33.44 -3.30 45.43
N ILE A 332 34.04 -4.43 45.78
CA ILE A 332 33.73 -5.19 47.00
C ILE A 332 34.75 -4.87 48.08
N SER A 333 34.32 -4.81 49.34
CA SER A 333 35.21 -4.68 50.49
C SER A 333 35.03 -5.82 51.50
N TYR A 334 35.98 -5.93 52.42
CA TYR A 334 35.94 -6.92 53.47
C TYR A 334 34.63 -6.83 54.27
N GLY A 335 33.95 -7.97 54.44
CA GLY A 335 32.68 -8.08 55.17
C GLY A 335 31.42 -7.95 54.30
N ASP A 336 31.57 -7.49 53.05
CA ASP A 336 30.46 -7.48 52.09
C ASP A 336 30.04 -8.91 51.72
N VAL A 337 28.73 -9.13 51.58
CA VAL A 337 28.17 -10.39 51.09
C VAL A 337 27.69 -10.18 49.65
N VAL A 338 28.12 -11.07 48.76
CA VAL A 338 27.66 -11.14 47.37
C VAL A 338 26.92 -12.45 47.20
N MET A 339 25.72 -12.40 46.65
CA MET A 339 24.96 -13.57 46.25
C MET A 339 25.22 -13.89 44.78
N ALA A 340 25.29 -15.17 44.46
CA ALA A 340 25.40 -15.70 43.12
C ALA A 340 24.64 -17.03 43.05
N ASP A 341 24.26 -17.46 41.86
CA ASP A 341 23.74 -18.81 41.58
C ASP A 341 24.87 -19.85 41.47
#